data_AF-A0A453LFL6-F1
#
_entry.id   AF-A0A453LFL6-F1
#
_cell.length_a   1.000
_cell.length_b   1.000
_cell.length_c   1.000
_cell.angle_alpha   90.00
_cell.angle_beta   90.00
_cell.angle_gamma   90.00
#
_symmetry.space_group_name_H-M   'P 1'
#
loop_
_entity.id
_entity.type
_entity.pdbx_description
1 polymer ?
#
loop_
_entity_poly.entity_id
_entity_poly.type
_entity_poly.pdbx_seq_one_letter_code
_entity_poly.pdbx_strand_id
1 'polypeptide(L)'
;GAKHEQFASGRRLNAEVVQAFLGTTVHVVEEMEWELFMDLGCAMDGPTAYTFVEHFTRFFGREDEFLVRSLALRLVNLTLGFFGFVGRILPSAVAASALFLARQILGVQLSDHLEEVTGYKAVDLMGCICAIEKLLPKKNV
;
A
#
# COMPACT_ATOMS: atom_id res chain seq x y z
N GLY A 1 1.48 -2.21 -13.42
CA GLY A 1 1.60 -1.24 -12.31
C GLY A 1 1.55 0.20 -12.81
N ALA A 2 2.68 0.75 -13.27
CA ALA A 2 2.80 2.18 -13.63
C ALA A 2 1.77 2.67 -14.68
N LYS A 3 1.53 1.92 -15.77
CA LYS A 3 0.52 2.28 -16.78
C LYS A 3 -0.92 2.31 -16.25
N HIS A 4 -1.23 1.52 -15.21
CA HIS A 4 -2.57 1.42 -14.60
C HIS A 4 -2.79 2.50 -13.53
N GLU A 5 -1.79 2.80 -12.69
CA GLU A 5 -1.93 3.78 -11.61
C GLU A 5 -1.65 5.23 -12.05
N GLN A 6 -0.88 5.44 -13.12
CA GLN A 6 -0.45 6.78 -13.58
C GLN A 6 -1.34 7.37 -14.69
N PHE A 7 -2.53 6.79 -14.94
CA PHE A 7 -3.42 7.29 -16.00
C PHE A 7 -3.81 8.76 -15.80
N ALA A 8 -3.84 9.23 -14.55
CA ALA A 8 -4.19 10.61 -14.20
C ALA A 8 -3.00 11.61 -14.14
N SER A 9 -1.73 11.16 -14.10
CA SER A 9 -0.58 12.04 -13.80
C SER A 9 0.26 12.47 -15.02
N GLY A 10 -0.06 11.98 -16.22
CA GLY A 10 0.60 12.36 -17.49
C GLY A 10 2.06 11.91 -17.64
N ARG A 11 2.67 11.32 -16.60
CA ARG A 11 4.05 10.80 -16.63
C ARG A 11 4.02 9.28 -16.78
N ARG A 12 3.79 8.81 -18.01
CA ARG A 12 3.87 7.38 -18.31
C ARG A 12 5.33 6.94 -18.36
N LEU A 13 5.66 5.91 -17.57
CA LEU A 13 6.85 5.11 -17.84
C LEU A 13 6.64 4.37 -19.17
N ASN A 14 7.51 4.57 -20.16
CA ASN A 14 7.47 3.87 -21.45
C ASN A 14 8.62 2.85 -21.56
N ALA A 15 8.52 1.93 -22.52
CA ALA A 15 9.50 0.86 -22.70
C ALA A 15 10.92 1.38 -23.03
N GLU A 16 11.01 2.54 -23.68
CA GLU A 16 12.27 3.22 -24.00
C GLU A 16 13.01 3.68 -22.73
N VAL A 17 12.29 4.24 -21.75
CA VAL A 17 12.86 4.63 -20.45
C VAL A 17 13.32 3.39 -19.68
N VAL A 18 12.57 2.30 -19.72
CA VAL A 18 12.95 1.03 -19.07
C VAL A 18 14.19 0.43 -19.72
N GLN A 19 14.27 0.45 -21.06
CA GLN A 19 15.47 0.05 -21.81
C GLN A 19 16.68 0.87 -21.39
N ALA A 20 16.56 2.20 -21.34
CA ALA A 20 17.68 3.07 -21.01
C ALA A 20 18.22 2.83 -19.59
N PHE A 21 17.34 2.46 -18.64
CA PHE A 21 17.72 2.17 -17.26
C PHE A 21 18.28 0.76 -17.05
N LEU A 22 17.80 -0.25 -17.78
CA LEU A 22 18.14 -1.66 -17.55
C LEU A 22 19.10 -2.26 -18.59
N GLY A 23 19.43 -1.54 -19.66
CA GLY A 23 20.30 -2.04 -20.73
C GLY A 23 19.67 -3.16 -21.55
N THR A 24 18.34 -3.15 -21.71
CA THR A 24 17.56 -4.14 -22.48
C THR A 24 17.00 -3.54 -23.78
N THR A 25 16.23 -4.30 -24.56
CA THR A 25 15.53 -3.78 -25.76
C THR A 25 14.05 -3.56 -25.48
N VAL A 26 13.41 -2.63 -26.20
CA VAL A 26 11.95 -2.44 -26.16
C VAL A 26 11.19 -3.77 -26.36
N HIS A 27 11.61 -4.59 -27.33
CA HIS A 27 10.95 -5.86 -27.63
C HIS A 27 10.94 -6.81 -26.42
N VAL A 28 12.06 -6.92 -25.71
CA VAL A 28 12.15 -7.75 -24.49
C VAL A 28 11.24 -7.20 -23.39
N VAL A 29 11.13 -5.87 -23.24
CA VAL A 29 10.23 -5.25 -22.26
C VAL A 29 8.77 -5.53 -22.60
N GLU A 30 8.39 -5.46 -23.87
CA GLU A 30 7.01 -5.72 -24.33
C GLU A 30 6.62 -7.20 -24.22
N GLU A 31 7.55 -8.10 -24.54
CA GLU A 31 7.36 -9.55 -24.40
C GLU A 31 7.14 -9.92 -22.92
N MET A 32 7.99 -9.42 -22.03
CA MET A 32 7.83 -9.63 -20.58
C MET A 32 6.55 -8.99 -20.03
N GLU A 33 6.13 -7.84 -20.53
CA GLU A 33 4.86 -7.22 -20.14
C GLU A 33 3.68 -8.10 -20.55
N TRP A 34 3.72 -8.66 -21.76
CA TRP A 34 2.67 -9.53 -22.28
C TRP A 34 2.58 -10.86 -21.53
N GLU A 35 3.71 -11.53 -21.30
CA GLU A 35 3.78 -12.77 -20.52
C GLU A 35 3.21 -12.55 -19.11
N LEU A 36 3.64 -11.50 -18.42
CA LEU A 36 3.16 -11.18 -17.08
C LEU A 36 1.67 -10.85 -17.06
N PHE A 37 1.16 -10.14 -18.08
CA PHE A 37 -0.27 -9.83 -18.21
C PHE A 37 -1.12 -11.10 -18.43
N MET A 38 -0.63 -12.05 -19.23
CA MET A 38 -1.27 -13.34 -19.45
C MET A 38 -1.24 -14.23 -18.21
N ASP A 39 -0.11 -14.28 -17.50
CA ASP A 39 0.04 -15.04 -16.25
C ASP A 39 -0.90 -14.55 -15.14
N LEU A 40 -1.17 -13.25 -15.11
CA LEU A 40 -2.14 -12.62 -14.20
C LEU A 40 -3.60 -12.79 -14.65
N GLY A 41 -3.87 -13.49 -15.76
CA GLY A 41 -5.21 -13.69 -16.29
C GLY A 41 -5.92 -12.39 -16.65
N CYS A 42 -5.18 -11.38 -17.09
CA CYS A 42 -5.64 -10.02 -17.33
C CYS A 42 -6.17 -9.26 -16.08
N ALA A 43 -6.09 -9.83 -14.88
CA ALA A 43 -6.62 -9.25 -13.64
C ALA A 43 -5.61 -8.29 -12.98
N MET A 44 -5.57 -7.05 -13.47
CA MET A 44 -4.63 -6.01 -13.01
C MET A 44 -5.27 -4.95 -12.09
N ASP A 45 -6.57 -5.09 -11.81
CA ASP A 45 -7.45 -4.08 -11.21
C ASP A 45 -7.85 -4.38 -9.75
N GLY A 46 -7.12 -5.27 -9.09
CA GLY A 46 -7.35 -5.61 -7.68
C GLY A 46 -7.08 -4.43 -6.72
N PRO A 47 -7.87 -4.30 -5.63
CA PRO A 47 -7.66 -3.24 -4.65
C PRO A 47 -6.34 -3.44 -3.90
N THR A 48 -5.51 -2.39 -3.90
CA THR A 48 -4.26 -2.35 -3.15
C THR A 48 -4.49 -1.86 -1.72
N ALA A 49 -3.50 -2.04 -0.83
CA ALA A 49 -3.59 -1.50 0.53
C ALA A 49 -3.80 0.03 0.53
N TYR A 50 -3.28 0.73 -0.50
CA TYR A 50 -3.58 2.14 -0.73
C TYR A 50 -5.06 2.42 -0.87
N THR A 51 -5.72 1.72 -1.81
CA THR A 51 -7.15 1.91 -2.07
C THR A 51 -8.00 1.65 -0.81
N PHE A 52 -7.61 0.69 0.03
CA PHE A 52 -8.27 0.43 1.30
C PHE A 52 -8.01 1.55 2.34
N VAL A 53 -6.79 2.10 2.44
CA VAL A 53 -6.56 3.26 3.33
C VAL A 53 -7.43 4.45 2.90
N GLU A 54 -7.52 4.74 1.60
CA GLU A 54 -8.40 5.81 1.11
C GLU A 54 -9.87 5.52 1.43
N HIS A 55 -10.30 4.27 1.26
CA HIS A 55 -11.66 3.85 1.58
C HIS A 55 -11.98 4.00 3.08
N PHE A 56 -11.12 3.50 3.97
CA PHE A 56 -11.31 3.57 5.42
C PHE A 56 -11.28 4.99 5.96
N THR A 57 -10.62 5.90 5.26
CA THR A 57 -10.44 7.29 5.69
C THR A 57 -11.30 8.28 4.89
N ARG A 58 -12.24 7.79 4.07
CA ARG A 58 -13.03 8.63 3.14
C ARG A 58 -13.86 9.72 3.81
N PHE A 59 -14.21 9.54 5.08
CA PHE A 59 -15.02 10.48 5.86
C PHE A 59 -14.20 11.25 6.90
N PHE A 60 -12.87 11.14 6.89
CA PHE A 60 -12.02 11.93 7.78
C PHE A 60 -12.18 13.41 7.45
N GLY A 61 -12.47 14.21 8.47
CA GLY A 61 -12.76 15.64 8.33
C GLY A 61 -11.95 16.53 9.28
N ARG A 62 -11.27 15.93 10.27
CA ARG A 62 -10.47 16.65 11.26
C ARG A 62 -8.99 16.61 10.92
N GLU A 63 -8.24 17.61 11.39
CA GLU A 63 -6.79 17.73 11.12
C GLU A 63 -5.98 16.53 11.64
N ASP A 64 -6.29 16.04 12.84
CA ASP A 64 -5.69 14.84 13.43
C ASP A 64 -5.96 13.58 12.59
N GLU A 65 -7.14 13.48 11.98
CA GLU A 65 -7.50 12.37 11.10
C GLU A 65 -6.75 12.40 9.76
N PHE A 66 -6.51 13.59 9.19
CA PHE A 66 -5.68 13.73 8.00
C PHE A 66 -4.22 13.31 8.24
N LEU A 67 -3.67 13.66 9.42
CA LEU A 67 -2.34 13.20 9.83
C LEU A 67 -2.29 11.68 9.96
N VAL A 68 -3.33 11.07 10.53
CA VAL A 68 -3.48 9.61 10.62
C VAL A 68 -3.50 8.97 9.24
N ARG A 69 -4.32 9.49 8.29
CA ARG A 69 -4.35 8.99 6.91
C ARG A 69 -2.97 9.08 6.24
N SER A 70 -2.32 10.23 6.36
CA SER A 70 -1.01 10.47 5.75
C SER A 70 0.06 9.50 6.29
N LEU A 71 0.07 9.29 7.61
CA LEU A 71 0.97 8.32 8.24
C LEU A 71 0.64 6.87 7.83
N ALA A 72 -0.64 6.49 7.79
CA ALA A 72 -1.06 5.16 7.36
C ALA A 72 -0.60 4.85 5.92
N LEU A 73 -0.75 5.79 4.98
CA LEU A 73 -0.24 5.65 3.61
C LEU A 73 1.28 5.48 3.58
N ARG A 74 2.01 6.23 4.43
CA ARG A 74 3.47 6.07 4.56
C ARG A 74 3.86 4.69 5.12
N LEU A 75 3.12 4.18 6.10
CA LEU A 75 3.34 2.84 6.65
C LEU A 75 3.06 1.75 5.61
N VAL A 76 2.00 1.88 4.81
CA VAL A 76 1.74 0.97 3.67
C VAL A 76 2.90 0.99 2.67
N ASN A 77 3.46 2.16 2.39
CA ASN A 77 4.65 2.29 1.53
C ASN A 77 5.83 1.44 2.00
N LEU A 78 6.07 1.38 3.32
CA LEU A 78 7.15 0.57 3.87
C LEU A 78 6.95 -0.92 3.60
N THR A 79 5.70 -1.38 3.51
CA THR A 79 5.39 -2.80 3.27
C THR A 79 5.64 -3.25 1.83
N LEU A 80 5.61 -2.32 0.86
CA LEU A 80 5.77 -2.66 -0.57
C LEU A 80 7.13 -3.27 -0.90
N GLY A 81 8.18 -2.86 -0.18
CA GLY A 81 9.53 -3.40 -0.35
C GLY A 81 9.75 -4.78 0.29
N PHE A 82 8.76 -5.30 1.03
CA PHE A 82 8.90 -6.54 1.80
C PHE A 82 7.92 -7.60 1.29
N PHE A 83 8.47 -8.59 0.55
CA PHE A 83 7.73 -9.75 0.03
C PHE A 83 6.94 -10.54 1.10
N GLY A 84 7.24 -10.36 2.38
CA GLY A 84 6.46 -10.96 3.47
C GLY A 84 5.01 -10.47 3.56
N PHE A 85 4.70 -9.29 3.02
CA PHE A 85 3.34 -8.73 2.96
C PHE A 85 2.63 -9.07 1.65
N VAL A 86 3.38 -9.11 0.54
CA VAL A 86 2.86 -9.37 -0.81
C VAL A 86 2.41 -10.83 -0.93
N GLY A 87 1.12 -11.07 -1.19
CA GLY A 87 0.55 -12.40 -1.41
C GLY A 87 0.32 -13.26 -0.15
N ARG A 88 0.76 -12.80 1.03
CA ARG A 88 0.57 -13.51 2.31
C ARG A 88 -0.45 -12.86 3.23
N ILE A 89 -0.60 -11.54 3.14
CA ILE A 89 -1.52 -10.76 3.95
C ILE A 89 -2.47 -10.02 3.00
N LEU A 90 -3.76 -9.99 3.33
CA LEU A 90 -4.76 -9.28 2.53
C LEU A 90 -4.43 -7.78 2.50
N PRO A 91 -4.54 -7.11 1.34
CA PRO A 91 -4.30 -5.67 1.23
C PRO A 91 -5.15 -4.83 2.21
N SER A 92 -6.39 -5.25 2.46
CA SER A 92 -7.27 -4.61 3.46
C SER A 92 -6.76 -4.76 4.89
N ALA A 93 -6.21 -5.92 5.25
CA ALA A 93 -5.61 -6.16 6.57
C ALA A 93 -4.32 -5.36 6.76
N VAL A 94 -3.50 -5.22 5.71
CA VAL A 94 -2.30 -4.34 5.74
C VAL A 94 -2.72 -2.89 5.93
N ALA A 95 -3.72 -2.42 5.18
CA ALA A 95 -4.26 -1.06 5.29
C ALA A 95 -4.83 -0.77 6.68
N ALA A 96 -5.65 -1.67 7.22
CA ALA A 96 -6.21 -1.54 8.56
C ALA A 96 -5.09 -1.52 9.61
N SER A 97 -4.13 -2.45 9.54
CA SER A 97 -2.99 -2.50 10.47
C SER A 97 -2.17 -1.21 10.48
N ALA A 98 -1.91 -0.64 9.29
CA ALA A 98 -1.24 0.65 9.16
C ALA A 98 -2.06 1.78 9.80
N LEU A 99 -3.40 1.76 9.68
CA LEU A 99 -4.29 2.75 10.25
C LEU A 99 -4.34 2.67 11.78
N PHE A 100 -4.43 1.46 12.35
CA PHE A 100 -4.34 1.21 13.79
C PHE A 100 -2.99 1.71 14.35
N LEU A 101 -1.88 1.34 13.72
CA LEU A 101 -0.54 1.78 14.13
C LEU A 101 -0.35 3.29 14.01
N ALA A 102 -0.86 3.92 12.94
CA ALA A 102 -0.77 5.36 12.75
C ALA A 102 -1.48 6.15 13.86
N ARG A 103 -2.68 5.73 14.25
CA ARG A 103 -3.40 6.34 15.38
C ARG A 103 -2.64 6.18 16.69
N GLN A 104 -2.07 4.99 16.93
CA GLN A 104 -1.25 4.73 18.12
C GLN A 104 -0.02 5.64 18.18
N ILE A 105 0.71 5.79 17.07
CA ILE A 105 1.89 6.67 16.99
C ILE A 105 1.53 8.14 17.24
N LEU A 106 0.39 8.60 16.72
CA LEU A 106 -0.07 9.98 16.85
C LEU A 106 -0.86 10.25 18.15
N GLY A 107 -1.07 9.24 18.99
CA GLY A 107 -1.84 9.36 20.23
C GLY A 107 -3.32 9.69 20.01
N VAL A 108 -3.87 9.41 18.83
CA VAL A 108 -5.28 9.63 18.51
C VAL A 108 -6.09 8.45 19.03
N GLN A 109 -7.21 8.70 19.72
CA GLN A 109 -8.00 7.62 20.32
C GLN A 109 -8.44 6.58 19.29
N LEU A 110 -8.27 5.31 19.64
CA LEU A 110 -8.84 4.16 18.94
C LEU A 110 -10.35 4.16 19.24
N SER A 111 -11.16 4.64 18.31
CA SER A 111 -12.62 4.58 18.45
C SER A 111 -13.15 3.25 17.95
N ASP A 112 -14.27 2.79 18.52
CA ASP A 112 -14.99 1.59 18.06
C ASP A 112 -15.40 1.68 16.58
N HIS A 113 -15.55 2.90 16.06
CA HIS A 113 -15.79 3.17 14.64
C HIS A 113 -14.69 2.65 13.71
N LEU A 114 -13.45 2.43 14.20
CA LEU A 114 -12.39 1.91 13.35
C LEU A 114 -12.60 0.42 13.03
N GLU A 115 -13.11 -0.36 13.99
CA GLU A 115 -13.48 -1.76 13.74
C GLU A 115 -14.68 -1.83 12.80
N GLU A 116 -15.65 -0.92 12.95
CA GLU A 116 -16.82 -0.81 12.07
C GLU A 116 -16.43 -0.49 10.61
N VAL A 117 -15.52 0.47 10.42
CA VAL A 117 -15.10 0.92 9.08
C VAL A 117 -14.13 -0.07 8.42
N THR A 118 -13.24 -0.71 9.18
CA THR A 118 -12.24 -1.64 8.62
C THR A 118 -12.74 -3.08 8.56
N GLY A 119 -13.70 -3.45 9.40
CA GLY A 119 -14.15 -4.83 9.60
C GLY A 119 -13.17 -5.69 10.43
N TYR A 120 -12.11 -5.09 10.99
CA TYR A 120 -11.06 -5.81 11.71
C TYR A 120 -10.94 -5.33 13.15
N LYS A 121 -10.71 -6.27 14.06
CA LYS A 121 -10.31 -5.96 15.43
C LYS A 121 -8.81 -5.76 15.50
N ALA A 122 -8.36 -4.86 16.39
CA ALA A 122 -6.93 -4.63 16.59
C ALA A 122 -6.16 -5.92 16.95
N VAL A 123 -6.79 -6.79 17.73
CA VAL A 123 -6.21 -8.07 18.17
C VAL A 123 -5.94 -9.04 17.01
N ASP A 124 -6.82 -9.06 16.00
CA ASP A 124 -6.69 -9.94 14.84
C ASP A 124 -5.57 -9.46 13.90
N LEU A 125 -5.26 -8.16 13.97
CA LEU A 125 -4.23 -7.51 13.16
C LEU A 125 -2.86 -7.44 13.83
N MET A 126 -2.74 -7.86 15.09
CA MET A 126 -1.54 -7.61 15.92
C MET A 126 -0.25 -8.12 15.26
N GLY A 127 -0.28 -9.29 14.64
CA GLY A 127 0.87 -9.83 13.92
C GLY A 127 1.34 -8.93 12.77
N CYS A 128 0.40 -8.36 12.01
CA CYS A 128 0.69 -7.43 10.92
C CYS A 128 1.14 -6.07 11.45
N ILE A 129 0.51 -5.56 12.51
CA ILE A 129 0.91 -4.31 13.19
C ILE A 129 2.36 -4.41 13.67
N CYS A 130 2.73 -5.47 14.40
CA CYS A 130 4.10 -5.70 14.85
C CYS A 130 5.08 -5.87 13.69
N ALA A 131 4.64 -6.47 12.57
CA ALA A 131 5.49 -6.60 11.39
C ALA A 131 5.78 -5.23 10.75
N ILE A 132 4.77 -4.35 10.63
CA ILE A 132 4.93 -2.99 10.10
C ILE A 132 5.80 -2.16 11.05
N GLU A 133 5.59 -2.26 12.35
CA GLU A 133 6.38 -1.55 13.36
C GLU A 133 7.88 -1.88 13.26
N LYS A 134 8.24 -3.13 12.98
CA LYS A 134 9.64 -3.56 12.76
C LYS A 134 10.29 -2.91 11.53
N LEU A 135 9.50 -2.41 10.58
CA LEU A 135 9.99 -1.69 9.40
C LEU A 135 10.27 -0.21 9.68
N LEU A 136 9.82 0.31 10.83
CA LEU A 136 10.07 1.69 11.19
C LEU A 136 11.58 1.92 11.38
N PRO A 137 12.11 3.06 10.88
CA PRO A 137 13.51 3.40 11.10
C PRO A 137 13.78 3.50 12.59
N LYS A 138 14.77 2.74 13.08
CA LYS A 138 15.19 2.82 14.47
C LYS A 138 15.74 4.22 14.73
N LYS A 139 15.31 4.85 15.82
CA LYS A 139 16.01 6.02 16.37
C LYS A 139 17.40 5.54 16.77
N ASN A 140 18.44 5.99 16.07
CA ASN A 140 19.79 5.92 16.58
C ASN A 140 19.83 6.86 17.78
N VAL A 141 19.84 6.29 18.98
CA VAL A 141 20.06 7.00 20.25
C VAL A 141 21.56 7.21 20.42
#